data_AF-G1Q2M7-F1
#
_entry.id   AF-G1Q2M7-F1
#
_cell.length_a   1.000
_cell.length_b   1.000
_cell.length_c   1.000
_cell.angle_alpha   90.00
_cell.angle_beta   90.00
_cell.angle_gamma   90.00
#
_symmetry.space_group_name_H-M   'P 1'
#
loop_
_entity.id
_entity.type
_entity.pdbx_description
1 polymer ?
#
loop_
_entity_poly.entity_id
_entity_poly.type
_entity_poly.pdbx_seq_one_letter_code
_entity_poly.pdbx_strand_id
1 'polypeptide(L)'
;RDLRENFCRNPDGSEAPWCFTTRPGMRMAFCYQIRRCTEDVRPEDCYYGTGEQYRGSVSKTRKGVPCQLWSADAPHKSQFTPTSAPHAHLEQNFCRNPDGDSHGPWCYTTDARLPFDYCALRRCDEDQPPSILEPPDQVLFEKCGKRVLRQDQHPSRLRVVGGQPGNSPWTVSLRNRHGQHFCGG
;
A
#
# COMPACT_ATOMS: atom_id res chain seq x y z
N ARG A 1 -7.04 7.22 21.41
CA ARG A 1 -6.15 6.60 20.39
C ARG A 1 -5.53 7.73 19.59
N ASP A 2 -4.20 7.76 19.49
CA ASP A 2 -3.48 8.87 18.85
C ASP A 2 -3.42 8.66 17.33
N LEU A 3 -4.32 9.32 16.60
CA LEU A 3 -4.46 9.28 15.14
C LEU A 3 -4.02 10.60 14.50
N ARG A 4 -3.09 11.30 15.13
CA ARG A 4 -2.50 12.54 14.61
C ARG A 4 -1.47 12.21 13.52
N GLU A 5 -1.26 13.18 12.64
CA GLU A 5 -0.36 13.10 11.48
C GLU A 5 -0.75 12.03 10.44
N ASN A 6 0.12 11.80 9.45
CA ASN A 6 -0.09 10.89 8.32
C ASN A 6 0.57 9.52 8.51
N PHE A 7 0.88 9.14 9.75
CA PHE A 7 1.56 7.88 10.03
C PHE A 7 0.63 6.68 9.90
N CYS A 8 1.19 5.53 9.52
CA CYS A 8 0.45 4.28 9.49
C CYS A 8 0.03 3.85 10.90
N ARG A 9 -1.22 3.43 11.05
CA ARG A 9 -1.81 2.99 12.33
C ARG A 9 -2.69 1.78 12.10
N ASN A 10 -3.02 1.07 13.18
CA ASN A 10 -3.92 -0.07 13.12
C ASN A 10 -5.05 0.03 14.17
N PRO A 11 -5.95 1.03 14.06
CA PRO A 11 -7.01 1.23 15.04
C PRO A 11 -8.09 0.14 14.99
N ASP A 12 -8.31 -0.48 13.86
CA ASP A 12 -9.37 -1.44 13.60
C ASP A 12 -8.94 -2.90 13.82
N GLY A 13 -7.67 -3.15 14.17
CA GLY A 13 -7.15 -4.51 14.29
C GLY A 13 -7.02 -5.21 12.95
N SER A 14 -6.89 -4.43 11.86
CA SER A 14 -6.59 -4.91 10.52
C SER A 14 -5.27 -5.70 10.46
N GLU A 15 -5.05 -6.41 9.36
CA GLU A 15 -3.90 -7.30 9.15
C GLU A 15 -2.53 -6.62 9.34
N ALA A 16 -2.41 -5.35 8.98
CA ALA A 16 -1.19 -4.57 9.11
C ALA A 16 -1.54 -3.10 9.40
N PRO A 17 -0.60 -2.30 9.94
CA PRO A 17 -0.77 -0.86 10.01
C PRO A 17 -1.02 -0.30 8.60
N TRP A 18 -1.97 0.62 8.48
CA TRP A 18 -2.37 1.20 7.21
C TRP A 18 -2.54 2.72 7.35
N CYS A 19 -2.60 3.41 6.21
CA CYS A 19 -2.95 4.82 6.14
C CYS A 19 -3.81 5.12 4.90
N PHE A 20 -4.47 6.28 4.91
CA PHE A 20 -5.08 6.80 3.69
C PHE A 20 -4.00 7.32 2.74
N THR A 21 -4.17 7.06 1.45
CA THR A 21 -3.19 7.49 0.45
C THR A 21 -3.61 8.78 -0.23
N THR A 22 -2.63 9.51 -0.77
CA THR A 22 -2.86 10.72 -1.58
C THR A 22 -3.24 10.39 -3.02
N ARG A 23 -3.20 9.12 -3.43
CA ARG A 23 -3.53 8.70 -4.81
C ARG A 23 -5.05 8.62 -4.98
N PRO A 24 -5.65 9.31 -5.97
CA PRO A 24 -7.10 9.35 -6.15
C PRO A 24 -7.76 7.98 -6.39
N GLY A 25 -7.01 6.98 -6.88
CA GLY A 25 -7.49 5.62 -7.12
C GLY A 25 -7.24 4.63 -5.98
N MET A 26 -6.61 5.04 -4.88
CA MET A 26 -6.23 4.14 -3.78
C MET A 26 -6.57 4.79 -2.45
N ARG A 27 -7.77 4.51 -1.94
CA ARG A 27 -8.24 5.13 -0.70
C ARG A 27 -7.32 4.81 0.48
N MET A 28 -6.93 3.55 0.65
CA MET A 28 -6.03 3.10 1.70
C MET A 28 -4.95 2.16 1.14
N ALA A 29 -3.82 2.10 1.85
CA ALA A 29 -2.77 1.11 1.61
C ALA A 29 -2.19 0.61 2.93
N PHE A 30 -1.78 -0.66 2.94
CA PHE A 30 -1.06 -1.25 4.05
C PHE A 30 0.42 -0.86 4.02
N CYS A 31 0.97 -0.59 5.19
CA CYS A 31 2.35 -0.21 5.38
C CYS A 31 3.20 -1.43 5.70
N TYR A 32 3.31 -2.38 4.76
CA TYR A 32 4.11 -3.59 4.90
C TYR A 32 5.62 -3.32 5.07
N GLN A 33 6.06 -2.09 4.78
CA GLN A 33 7.42 -1.63 5.03
C GLN A 33 7.78 -1.48 6.52
N ILE A 34 6.78 -1.43 7.41
CA ILE A 34 7.01 -1.37 8.86
C ILE A 34 7.49 -2.76 9.31
N ARG A 35 8.78 -2.83 9.69
CA ARG A 35 9.36 -4.07 10.22
C ARG A 35 8.65 -4.44 11.52
N ARG A 36 8.36 -5.73 11.68
CA ARG A 36 7.88 -6.28 12.94
C ARG A 36 8.98 -6.17 14.00
N CYS A 37 8.60 -5.97 15.25
CA CYS A 37 9.52 -5.91 16.36
C CYS A 37 10.36 -7.19 16.44
N THR A 38 11.65 -7.05 16.73
CA THR A 38 12.65 -8.14 16.72
C THR A 38 12.37 -9.24 17.74
N GLU A 39 11.50 -8.99 18.71
CA GLU A 39 11.13 -10.00 19.71
C GLU A 39 10.12 -11.04 19.18
N ASP A 40 9.44 -10.76 18.06
CA ASP A 40 8.42 -11.64 17.45
C ASP A 40 8.89 -12.33 16.15
N VAL A 41 10.11 -12.05 15.68
CA VAL A 41 10.63 -12.55 14.40
C VAL A 41 11.88 -13.38 14.66
N ARG A 42 11.74 -14.69 14.53
CA ARG A 42 12.88 -15.58 14.40
C ARG A 42 13.67 -15.22 13.12
N PRO A 43 14.98 -14.90 13.20
CA PRO A 43 15.80 -14.48 12.07
C PRO A 43 15.91 -15.50 10.93
N GLU A 44 15.48 -16.74 11.16
CA GLU A 44 15.80 -17.89 10.29
C GLU A 44 15.00 -18.01 8.98
N ASP A 45 14.11 -17.08 8.62
CA ASP A 45 13.19 -17.31 7.50
C ASP A 45 12.91 -16.04 6.64
N CYS A 46 13.89 -15.60 5.85
CA CYS A 46 13.68 -14.66 4.74
C CYS A 46 13.67 -15.39 3.38
N TYR A 47 13.13 -14.77 2.34
CA TYR A 47 13.11 -15.34 0.98
C TYR A 47 13.69 -14.38 -0.06
N TYR A 48 14.20 -14.95 -1.15
CA TYR A 48 14.73 -14.23 -2.32
C TYR A 48 13.72 -14.24 -3.48
N GLY A 49 13.72 -13.20 -4.31
CA GLY A 49 12.85 -13.04 -5.46
C GLY A 49 11.36 -13.17 -5.12
N THR A 50 10.69 -14.11 -5.79
CA THR A 50 9.30 -14.52 -5.54
C THR A 50 9.19 -15.53 -4.40
N GLY A 51 10.29 -16.12 -3.93
CA GLY A 51 10.28 -17.11 -2.86
C GLY A 51 9.98 -18.54 -3.32
N GLU A 52 10.05 -18.84 -4.61
CA GLU A 52 9.94 -20.22 -5.15
C GLU A 52 11.00 -21.17 -4.57
N GLN A 53 12.19 -20.63 -4.29
CA GLN A 53 13.31 -21.38 -3.70
C GLN A 53 13.30 -21.36 -2.17
N TYR A 54 12.31 -20.73 -1.53
CA TYR A 54 12.23 -20.70 -0.08
C TYR A 54 11.99 -22.12 0.47
N ARG A 55 12.85 -22.56 1.39
CA ARG A 55 12.81 -23.91 2.01
C ARG A 55 12.70 -23.87 3.53
N GLY A 56 12.35 -22.70 4.08
CA GLY A 56 12.22 -22.52 5.51
C GLY A 56 11.02 -23.22 6.14
N SER A 57 10.85 -23.01 7.44
CA SER A 57 9.94 -23.80 8.29
C SER A 57 8.71 -23.04 8.80
N VAL A 58 8.49 -21.81 8.32
CA VAL A 58 7.31 -21.04 8.70
C VAL A 58 6.04 -21.76 8.26
N SER A 59 5.09 -21.89 9.19
CA SER A 59 3.82 -22.61 9.01
C SER A 59 2.62 -21.79 9.49
N LYS A 60 2.77 -20.46 9.55
CA LYS A 60 1.70 -19.52 9.90
C LYS A 60 1.63 -18.39 8.89
N THR A 61 0.41 -17.98 8.57
CA THR A 61 0.14 -16.86 7.67
C THR A 61 0.47 -15.54 8.35
N ARG A 62 0.52 -14.45 7.59
CA ARG A 62 0.71 -13.09 8.11
C ARG A 62 -0.35 -12.64 9.11
N LYS A 63 -1.55 -13.21 9.02
CA LYS A 63 -2.67 -13.07 9.97
C LYS A 63 -2.57 -13.99 11.19
N GLY A 64 -1.50 -14.79 11.29
CA GLY A 64 -1.29 -15.75 12.37
C GLY A 64 -2.11 -17.04 12.24
N VAL A 65 -2.79 -17.26 11.10
CA VAL A 65 -3.58 -18.48 10.88
C VAL A 65 -2.63 -19.64 10.60
N PRO A 66 -2.81 -20.81 11.24
CA PRO A 66 -1.99 -21.99 10.95
C PRO A 66 -2.21 -22.48 9.52
N CYS A 67 -1.12 -22.86 8.85
CA CYS A 67 -1.15 -23.47 7.54
C CYS A 67 -1.71 -24.90 7.61
N GLN A 68 -2.53 -25.25 6.62
CA GLN A 68 -2.95 -26.61 6.33
C GLN A 68 -1.78 -27.41 5.74
N LEU A 69 -1.72 -28.71 6.00
CA LEU A 69 -0.74 -29.60 5.35
C LEU A 69 -0.98 -29.63 3.84
N TRP A 70 0.10 -29.57 3.05
CA TRP A 70 0.02 -29.62 1.58
C TRP A 70 -0.52 -30.95 1.05
N SER A 71 -0.33 -32.03 1.80
CA SER A 71 -0.87 -33.35 1.49
C SER A 71 -2.30 -33.56 2.00
N ALA A 72 -2.86 -32.60 2.75
CA ALA A 72 -4.23 -32.70 3.26
C ALA A 72 -5.24 -32.16 2.26
N ASP A 73 -6.40 -32.82 2.22
CA ASP A 73 -7.56 -32.46 1.38
C ASP A 73 -8.65 -31.71 2.17
N ALA A 74 -8.42 -31.37 3.43
CA ALA A 74 -9.35 -30.66 4.29
C ALA A 74 -8.62 -29.68 5.24
N PRO A 75 -9.23 -28.52 5.61
CA PRO A 75 -10.55 -28.04 5.19
C PRO A 75 -10.67 -27.63 3.72
N HIS A 76 -9.54 -27.33 3.06
CA HIS A 76 -9.54 -26.95 1.65
C HIS A 76 -8.98 -28.07 0.78
N LYS A 77 -9.62 -28.32 -0.36
CA LYS A 77 -9.07 -29.22 -1.37
C LYS A 77 -7.92 -28.52 -2.10
N SER A 78 -6.70 -28.94 -1.81
CA SER A 78 -5.47 -28.32 -2.30
C SER A 78 -5.29 -28.57 -3.80
N GLN A 79 -5.08 -27.52 -4.60
CA GLN A 79 -4.69 -27.65 -6.01
C GLN A 79 -3.21 -28.03 -6.15
N PHE A 80 -2.39 -27.51 -5.24
CA PHE A 80 -0.96 -27.79 -5.14
C PHE A 80 -0.74 -28.80 -4.02
N THR A 81 -0.22 -29.96 -4.40
CA THR A 81 0.08 -31.09 -3.52
C THR A 81 1.50 -31.56 -3.79
N PRO A 82 2.15 -32.31 -2.89
CA PRO A 82 3.49 -32.86 -3.12
C PRO A 82 3.59 -33.67 -4.42
N THR A 83 2.48 -34.28 -4.85
CA THR A 83 2.39 -35.04 -6.09
C THR A 83 2.18 -34.15 -7.32
N SER A 84 1.38 -33.09 -7.24
CA SER A 84 1.12 -32.20 -8.38
C SER A 84 2.23 -31.18 -8.63
N ALA A 85 2.96 -30.77 -7.59
CA ALA A 85 4.07 -29.81 -7.68
C ALA A 85 5.33 -30.33 -6.94
N PRO A 86 5.98 -31.40 -7.43
CA PRO A 86 7.13 -31.99 -6.76
C PRO A 86 8.34 -31.05 -6.68
N HIS A 87 8.49 -30.15 -7.66
CA HIS A 87 9.56 -29.16 -7.72
C HIS A 87 9.48 -28.10 -6.61
N ALA A 88 8.31 -27.92 -6.00
CA ALA A 88 8.09 -26.89 -4.97
C ALA A 88 8.42 -27.37 -3.55
N HIS A 89 8.78 -28.66 -3.37
CA HIS A 89 9.12 -29.26 -2.07
C HIS A 89 8.08 -28.92 -1.00
N LEU A 90 6.82 -29.26 -1.30
CA LEU A 90 5.64 -29.00 -0.46
C LEU A 90 5.61 -29.92 0.76
N GLU A 91 6.56 -29.73 1.67
CA GLU A 91 6.72 -30.55 2.87
C GLU A 91 5.85 -30.01 4.02
N GLN A 92 5.22 -30.94 4.76
CA GLN A 92 4.35 -30.64 5.91
C GLN A 92 3.32 -29.55 5.57
N ASN A 93 3.30 -28.46 6.33
CA ASN A 93 2.46 -27.28 6.16
C ASN A 93 3.32 -26.00 6.04
N PHE A 94 4.54 -26.11 5.53
CA PHE A 94 5.44 -24.97 5.44
C PHE A 94 5.10 -24.04 4.28
N CYS A 95 5.29 -22.75 4.46
CA CYS A 95 5.05 -21.75 3.44
C CYS A 95 5.91 -22.00 2.19
N ARG A 96 5.29 -22.00 1.02
CA ARG A 96 5.94 -22.25 -0.28
C ARG A 96 5.31 -21.37 -1.35
N ASN A 97 5.98 -21.23 -2.49
CA ASN A 97 5.45 -20.53 -3.65
C ASN A 97 5.54 -21.46 -4.88
N PRO A 98 4.58 -22.40 -5.06
CA PRO A 98 4.61 -23.34 -6.17
C PRO A 98 4.19 -22.74 -7.53
N ASP A 99 3.55 -21.57 -7.52
CA ASP A 99 2.97 -20.89 -8.67
C ASP A 99 3.74 -19.65 -9.12
N GLY A 100 4.82 -19.28 -8.42
CA GLY A 100 5.67 -18.14 -8.77
C GLY A 100 5.01 -16.78 -8.52
N ASP A 101 4.07 -16.70 -7.56
CA ASP A 101 3.38 -15.44 -7.24
C ASP A 101 4.39 -14.37 -6.77
N SER A 102 4.32 -13.18 -7.38
CA SER A 102 5.13 -12.02 -7.02
C SER A 102 4.99 -11.55 -5.56
N HIS A 103 3.89 -11.88 -4.89
CA HIS A 103 3.60 -11.50 -3.51
C HIS A 103 4.37 -12.35 -2.48
N GLY A 104 4.95 -13.49 -2.89
CA GLY A 104 5.80 -14.30 -2.02
C GLY A 104 5.20 -15.65 -1.61
N PRO A 105 5.87 -16.38 -0.70
CA PRO A 105 5.38 -17.66 -0.22
C PRO A 105 4.07 -17.58 0.55
N TRP A 106 3.23 -18.58 0.35
CA TRP A 106 1.89 -18.69 0.92
C TRP A 106 1.62 -20.13 1.35
N CYS A 107 0.46 -20.36 1.97
CA CYS A 107 -0.03 -21.70 2.27
C CYS A 107 -1.57 -21.72 2.26
N TYR A 108 -2.15 -22.90 2.05
CA TYR A 108 -3.56 -23.12 2.38
C TYR A 108 -3.75 -22.93 3.89
N THR A 109 -4.89 -22.37 4.31
CA THR A 109 -5.10 -22.10 5.75
C THR A 109 -6.01 -23.12 6.40
N THR A 110 -5.95 -23.20 7.72
CA THR A 110 -6.88 -24.02 8.50
C THR A 110 -8.24 -23.37 8.73
N ASP A 111 -8.44 -22.10 8.36
CA ASP A 111 -9.75 -21.43 8.44
C ASP A 111 -10.57 -21.74 7.18
N ALA A 112 -11.75 -22.33 7.35
CA ALA A 112 -12.67 -22.68 6.26
C ALA A 112 -13.14 -21.48 5.41
N ARG A 113 -13.05 -20.25 5.94
CA ARG A 113 -13.43 -19.02 5.22
C ARG A 113 -12.28 -18.38 4.46
N LEU A 114 -11.05 -18.86 4.67
CA LEU A 114 -9.84 -18.31 4.07
C LEU A 114 -9.06 -19.45 3.39
N PRO A 115 -9.31 -19.74 2.11
CA PRO A 115 -8.69 -20.86 1.41
C PRO A 115 -7.16 -20.85 1.49
N PHE A 116 -6.55 -19.69 1.29
CA PHE A 116 -5.11 -19.49 1.40
C PHE A 116 -4.81 -18.07 1.92
N ASP A 117 -3.61 -17.88 2.44
CA ASP A 117 -3.10 -16.55 2.79
C ASP A 117 -1.57 -16.56 2.72
N TYR A 118 -0.98 -15.37 2.53
CA TYR A 118 0.46 -15.21 2.44
C TYR A 118 1.13 -15.35 3.80
N CYS A 119 2.35 -15.85 3.79
CA CYS A 119 3.11 -16.07 5.00
C CYS A 119 3.81 -14.82 5.50
N ALA A 120 4.07 -14.80 6.81
CA ALA A 120 4.69 -13.68 7.48
C ALA A 120 6.22 -13.63 7.28
N LEU A 121 6.65 -13.71 6.03
CA LEU A 121 8.05 -13.73 5.64
C LEU A 121 8.48 -12.38 5.10
N ARG A 122 9.74 -12.02 5.34
CA ARG A 122 10.37 -10.83 4.75
C ARG A 122 11.22 -11.24 3.56
N ARG A 123 11.35 -10.35 2.57
CA ARG A 123 12.42 -10.48 1.58
C ARG A 123 13.77 -10.30 2.27
N CYS A 124 14.79 -11.05 1.85
CA CYS A 124 16.14 -10.89 2.36
C CYS A 124 16.70 -9.51 1.94
N ASP A 125 17.55 -8.92 2.79
CA ASP A 125 18.02 -7.53 2.61
C ASP A 125 18.84 -7.31 1.33
N GLU A 126 19.38 -8.37 0.72
CA GLU A 126 20.14 -8.31 -0.55
C GLU A 126 19.27 -8.23 -1.81
N ASP A 127 17.94 -8.30 -1.66
CA ASP A 127 16.97 -8.41 -2.77
C ASP A 127 15.93 -7.26 -2.79
N GLN A 128 16.24 -6.15 -2.12
CA GLN A 128 15.39 -4.96 -2.20
C GLN A 128 15.59 -4.25 -3.55
N PRO A 129 14.53 -4.07 -4.37
CA PRO A 129 14.62 -3.14 -5.48
C PRO A 129 14.91 -1.72 -4.93
N PRO A 130 15.66 -0.90 -5.67
CA PRO A 130 15.95 0.46 -5.26
C PRO A 130 14.66 1.20 -4.90
N SER A 131 14.72 1.93 -3.79
CA SER A 131 13.60 2.70 -3.25
C SER A 131 13.05 3.66 -4.31
N ILE A 132 11.72 3.83 -4.36
CA ILE A 132 10.96 4.76 -5.24
C ILE A 132 11.21 6.24 -4.84
N LEU A 133 12.37 6.56 -4.28
CA LEU A 133 12.81 7.90 -3.91
C LEU A 133 13.68 8.55 -4.99
N GLU A 134 13.87 7.91 -6.15
CA GLU A 134 14.46 8.60 -7.30
C GLU A 134 13.44 9.57 -7.91
N PRO A 135 13.76 10.88 -8.01
CA PRO A 135 12.84 11.87 -8.55
C PRO A 135 12.64 11.63 -10.05
N PRO A 136 11.39 11.66 -10.58
CA PRO A 136 11.18 11.67 -12.01
C PRO A 136 11.72 12.97 -12.61
N ASP A 137 12.37 12.84 -13.78
CA ASP A 137 12.95 13.95 -14.55
C ASP A 137 11.99 15.14 -14.68
N GLN A 138 12.55 16.34 -14.49
CA GLN A 138 11.84 17.61 -14.59
C GLN A 138 11.40 17.86 -16.04
N VAL A 139 10.11 18.14 -16.24
CA VAL A 139 9.56 18.60 -17.52
C VAL A 139 9.43 20.13 -17.49
N LEU A 140 10.06 20.83 -18.44
CA LEU A 140 10.00 22.29 -18.61
C LEU A 140 8.77 22.69 -19.44
N PHE A 141 7.99 23.70 -19.00
CA PHE A 141 6.87 24.30 -19.75
C PHE A 141 7.08 25.80 -19.99
N GLU A 142 6.84 26.28 -21.23
CA GLU A 142 7.27 27.61 -21.72
C GLU A 142 6.19 28.72 -21.82
N LYS A 143 5.09 28.72 -21.02
CA LYS A 143 4.55 29.91 -20.29
C LYS A 143 3.05 29.85 -19.94
N CYS A 144 2.77 30.00 -18.65
CA CYS A 144 1.54 30.51 -18.04
C CYS A 144 1.89 31.76 -17.17
N GLY A 145 0.93 32.63 -16.81
CA GLY A 145 1.15 33.66 -15.78
C GLY A 145 1.53 35.11 -16.20
N LYS A 146 1.27 35.55 -17.44
CA LYS A 146 1.43 36.98 -17.81
C LYS A 146 0.27 37.83 -17.27
N ARG A 147 0.58 38.83 -16.45
CA ARG A 147 -0.40 39.78 -15.87
C ARG A 147 -0.52 41.02 -16.77
N VAL A 148 -1.75 41.43 -17.09
CA VAL A 148 -1.99 42.79 -17.60
C VAL A 148 -1.96 43.73 -16.39
N LEU A 149 -1.04 44.68 -16.39
CA LEU A 149 -1.06 45.78 -15.42
C LEU A 149 -2.31 46.61 -15.73
N ARG A 150 -3.37 46.42 -14.95
CA ARG A 150 -4.57 47.23 -15.06
C ARG A 150 -4.22 48.60 -14.46
N GLN A 151 -3.87 49.53 -15.33
CA GLN A 151 -3.76 50.94 -14.98
C GLN A 151 -5.19 51.43 -14.76
N ASP A 152 -5.54 51.51 -13.47
CA ASP A 152 -6.72 52.14 -12.86
C ASP A 152 -8.09 51.88 -13.47
N GLN A 153 -9.00 51.32 -12.68
CA GLN A 153 -10.16 52.05 -12.16
C GLN A 153 -11.18 51.12 -11.46
N HIS A 154 -11.55 51.57 -10.25
CA HIS A 154 -12.69 51.20 -9.39
C HIS A 154 -12.45 50.09 -8.33
N PRO A 155 -12.45 50.45 -7.04
CA PRO A 155 -12.33 49.50 -5.94
C PRO A 155 -13.68 48.85 -5.69
N SER A 156 -13.93 47.68 -6.28
CA SER A 156 -14.98 46.80 -5.78
C SER A 156 -14.54 46.26 -4.42
N ARG A 157 -15.07 46.87 -3.36
CA ARG A 157 -14.91 46.41 -1.97
C ARG A 157 -15.51 45.01 -1.81
N LEU A 158 -14.69 43.98 -2.02
CA LEU A 158 -14.91 42.67 -1.42
C LEU A 158 -13.88 42.53 -0.30
N ARG A 159 -14.36 42.67 0.93
CA ARG A 159 -13.54 42.64 2.14
C ARG A 159 -13.06 41.20 2.36
N VAL A 160 -11.78 40.93 2.09
CA VAL A 160 -11.08 39.75 2.63
C VAL A 160 -10.53 40.14 4.00
N VAL A 161 -10.81 39.34 5.03
CA VAL A 161 -10.22 39.56 6.37
C VAL A 161 -8.74 39.13 6.29
N GLY A 162 -7.83 40.08 6.49
CA GLY A 162 -6.39 39.82 6.65
C GLY A 162 -5.51 39.79 5.39
N GLY A 163 -6.03 40.13 4.20
CA GLY A 163 -5.24 40.16 2.96
C GLY A 163 -5.52 41.38 2.08
N GLN A 164 -4.53 41.81 1.29
CA GLN A 164 -4.68 42.87 0.28
C GLN A 164 -5.16 42.30 -1.07
N PRO A 165 -6.04 42.99 -1.83
CA PRO A 165 -6.44 42.55 -3.16
C PRO A 165 -5.24 42.38 -4.11
N GLY A 166 -5.07 41.18 -4.68
CA GLY A 166 -4.02 40.87 -5.65
C GLY A 166 -4.52 40.94 -7.10
N ASN A 167 -3.64 41.27 -8.05
CA ASN A 167 -3.94 41.25 -9.48
C ASN A 167 -3.67 39.85 -10.07
N SER A 168 -4.67 38.96 -9.96
CA SER A 168 -4.66 37.62 -10.55
C SER A 168 -5.82 37.47 -11.54
N PRO A 169 -5.60 37.76 -12.84
CA PRO A 169 -6.66 37.76 -13.84
C PRO A 169 -7.22 36.37 -14.17
N TRP A 170 -6.60 35.31 -13.64
CA TRP A 170 -7.02 33.92 -13.83
C TRP A 170 -7.80 33.35 -12.62
N THR A 171 -8.12 34.16 -11.60
CA THR A 171 -8.92 33.67 -10.46
C THR A 171 -10.39 33.47 -10.86
N VAL A 172 -10.88 32.26 -10.68
CA VAL A 172 -12.26 31.83 -10.94
C VAL A 172 -12.98 31.56 -9.61
N SER A 173 -14.27 31.86 -9.57
CA SER A 173 -15.16 31.51 -8.45
C SER A 173 -16.28 30.61 -8.94
N LEU A 174 -16.21 29.32 -8.63
CA LEU A 174 -17.27 28.36 -8.89
C LEU A 174 -18.42 28.57 -7.90
N ARG A 175 -19.63 28.72 -8.45
CA ARG A 175 -20.86 29.02 -7.70
C ARG A 175 -21.93 28.00 -8.05
N ASN A 176 -22.73 27.60 -7.05
CA ASN A 176 -23.87 26.73 -7.28
C ASN A 176 -25.00 27.49 -8.01
N ARG A 177 -26.08 26.80 -8.38
CA ARG A 177 -27.21 27.41 -9.12
C ARG A 177 -27.92 28.54 -8.34
N HIS A 178 -27.74 28.59 -7.02
CA HIS A 178 -28.26 29.64 -6.14
C HIS A 178 -27.27 30.80 -5.96
N GLY A 179 -26.14 30.81 -6.69
CA GLY A 179 -25.13 31.86 -6.68
C GLY A 179 -24.12 31.80 -5.52
N GLN A 180 -24.21 30.77 -4.68
CA GLN A 180 -23.31 30.59 -3.53
C GLN A 180 -21.97 30.00 -3.99
N HIS A 181 -20.88 30.66 -3.61
CA HIS A 181 -19.51 30.19 -3.86
C HIS A 181 -19.25 28.89 -3.10
N PHE A 182 -18.61 27.92 -3.76
CA PHE A 182 -18.23 26.66 -3.11
C PHE A 182 -16.78 26.25 -3.41
N CYS A 183 -16.20 26.68 -4.53
CA CYS A 183 -14.80 26.43 -4.86
C CYS A 183 -14.19 27.59 -5.65
N GLY A 184 -12.87 27.80 -5.52
CA GLY A 184 -12.08 28.59 -6.45
C GLY A 184 -11.62 27.76 -7.65
N GLY A 185 -11.10 28.42 -8.68
CA GLY A 185 -10.46 27.81 -9.84
C GLY A 185 -9.49 28.77 -10.52
#